data_AF-A0A914EYM0-F1
#
_entry.id   AF-A0A914EYM0-F1
#
_cell.length_a   1.000
_cell.length_b   1.000
_cell.length_c   1.000
_cell.angle_alpha   90.00
_cell.angle_beta   90.00
_cell.angle_gamma   90.00
#
_symmetry.space_group_name_H-M   'P 1'
#
loop_
_entity.id
_entity.type
_entity.pdbx_description
1 polymer ?
#
loop_
_entity_poly.entity_id
_entity_poly.type
_entity_poly.pdbx_seq_one_letter_code
_entity_poly.pdbx_strand_id
1 'polypeptide(L)'
;MSEEGGYLGAMTYQAIYSSAFEKLKTSHSDNPEATSALNLLQRNLLQADNSSSSFLFDFAKTLLTDAKLNVNLQESYLRMHATAPVDDLEMPQYTNRPEFQELSLRAIALRRVLARVPDEMKERRPFLETIKEIASSIKKLLDATNVILQIIPPQSQPIVEKRKREFVHYSKRFSNTLKEYFRDQNQTQVFVAANQLIFQTTQIVRTVRDRIRVQ
;
A
#
# COMPACT_ATOMS: atom_id res chain seq x y z
N MET A 1 17.79 4.89 13.00
CA MET A 1 16.49 4.88 12.30
C MET A 1 16.37 3.55 11.58
N SER A 2 15.59 2.60 12.09
CA SER A 2 15.42 1.29 11.45
C SER A 2 14.61 1.43 10.16
N GLU A 3 15.08 0.83 9.07
CA GLU A 3 14.47 0.84 7.73
C GLU A 3 13.02 0.30 7.71
N GLU A 4 12.58 -0.36 8.79
CA GLU A 4 11.23 -0.92 8.94
C GLU A 4 10.13 0.14 9.17
N GLY A 5 10.46 1.31 9.73
CA GLY A 5 9.46 2.32 10.11
C GLY A 5 9.03 3.29 9.00
N GLY A 6 9.79 3.37 7.90
CA GLY A 6 9.54 4.37 6.85
C GLY A 6 8.33 4.05 5.97
N TYR A 7 8.27 2.84 5.42
CA TYR A 7 7.21 2.46 4.48
C TYR A 7 5.92 2.05 5.20
N LEU A 8 6.00 1.32 6.32
CA LEU A 8 4.82 1.00 7.13
C LEU A 8 4.20 2.26 7.72
N GLY A 9 5.05 3.20 8.21
CA GLY A 9 4.62 4.53 8.64
C GLY A 9 3.73 5.21 7.62
N ALA A 10 4.22 5.35 6.39
CA ALA A 10 3.50 5.98 5.29
C ALA A 10 2.19 5.26 4.86
N MET A 11 1.99 4.00 5.26
CA MET A 11 0.80 3.21 4.95
C MET A 11 -0.14 3.03 6.14
N THR A 12 0.29 3.42 7.35
CA THR A 12 -0.40 3.11 8.62
C THR A 12 -1.81 3.66 8.65
N TYR A 13 -1.98 4.92 8.23
CA TYR A 13 -3.30 5.51 8.19
C TYR A 13 -4.25 4.72 7.29
N GLN A 14 -3.81 4.38 6.07
CA GLN A 14 -4.65 3.69 5.10
C GLN A 14 -4.93 2.23 5.46
N ALA A 15 -3.96 1.54 6.06
CA ALA A 15 -4.10 0.14 6.43
C ALA A 15 -4.91 -0.04 7.71
N ILE A 16 -4.73 0.82 8.72
CA ILE A 16 -5.28 0.62 10.06
C ILE A 16 -6.36 1.65 10.39
N TYR A 17 -6.00 2.93 10.37
CA TYR A 17 -6.85 3.98 10.95
C TYR A 17 -8.08 4.27 10.09
N SER A 18 -7.95 4.34 8.77
CA SER A 18 -9.07 4.66 7.87
C SER A 18 -10.24 3.68 8.06
N SER A 19 -9.96 2.38 7.96
CA SER A 19 -10.94 1.31 8.15
C SER A 19 -11.55 1.33 9.56
N ALA A 20 -10.76 1.65 10.59
CA ALA A 20 -11.25 1.77 11.96
C ALA A 20 -12.20 2.97 12.11
N PHE A 21 -11.86 4.13 11.56
CA PHE A 21 -12.71 5.32 11.56
C PHE A 21 -14.01 5.09 10.78
N GLU A 22 -13.97 4.45 9.61
CA GLU A 22 -15.17 4.14 8.85
C GLU A 22 -16.14 3.24 9.63
N LYS A 23 -15.62 2.19 10.28
CA LYS A 23 -16.42 1.30 11.14
C LYS A 23 -17.04 2.06 12.31
N LEU A 24 -16.26 2.91 12.99
CA LEU A 24 -16.73 3.70 14.12
C LEU A 24 -17.80 4.72 13.71
N LYS A 25 -17.61 5.40 12.57
CA LYS A 25 -18.61 6.35 12.04
C LYS A 25 -19.90 5.66 11.62
N THR A 26 -19.79 4.47 11.01
CA THR A 26 -20.96 3.69 10.61
C THR A 26 -21.75 3.25 11.85
N SER A 27 -21.08 2.77 12.89
CA SER A 27 -21.74 2.31 14.13
C SER A 27 -22.35 3.45 14.96
N HIS A 28 -21.93 4.69 14.76
CA HIS A 28 -22.44 5.88 15.45
C HIS A 28 -23.13 6.86 14.50
N SER A 29 -23.62 6.37 13.36
CA SER A 29 -24.24 7.20 12.31
C SER A 29 -25.49 7.93 12.80
N ASP A 30 -26.22 7.36 13.76
CA ASP A 30 -27.40 7.97 14.38
C ASP A 30 -27.04 9.02 15.46
N ASN A 31 -25.76 9.20 15.78
CA ASN A 31 -25.28 10.18 16.77
C ASN A 31 -24.40 11.26 16.11
N PRO A 32 -24.97 12.46 15.84
CA PRO A 32 -24.25 13.57 15.22
C PRO A 32 -23.05 14.08 16.03
N GLU A 33 -23.15 14.06 17.36
CA GLU A 33 -22.10 14.53 18.26
C GLU A 33 -20.89 13.57 18.24
N ALA A 34 -21.16 12.27 18.32
CA ALA A 34 -20.13 11.24 18.20
C ALA A 34 -19.44 11.28 16.84
N THR A 35 -20.22 11.44 15.76
CA THR A 35 -19.68 11.58 14.40
C THR A 35 -18.79 12.82 14.27
N SER A 36 -19.19 13.94 14.87
CA SER A 36 -18.40 15.19 14.88
C SER A 36 -17.09 15.02 15.65
N ALA A 37 -17.13 14.37 16.82
CA ALA A 37 -15.94 14.06 17.61
C ALA A 37 -14.97 13.12 16.88
N LEU A 38 -15.49 12.10 16.19
CA LEU A 38 -14.69 11.18 15.37
C LEU A 38 -14.03 11.90 14.19
N ASN A 39 -14.73 12.82 13.53
CA ASN A 39 -14.16 13.65 12.46
C ASN A 39 -13.03 14.54 12.98
N LEU A 40 -13.22 15.16 14.16
CA LEU A 40 -12.18 15.98 14.79
C LEU A 40 -10.95 15.15 15.17
N LEU A 41 -11.15 13.97 15.77
CA LEU A 41 -10.07 13.05 16.14
C LEU A 41 -9.29 12.59 14.90
N GLN A 42 -9.99 12.17 13.84
CA GLN A 42 -9.38 11.75 12.57
C GLN A 42 -8.50 12.86 11.99
N ARG A 43 -9.02 14.09 11.95
CA ARG A 43 -8.28 15.25 11.44
C ARG A 43 -7.03 15.53 12.27
N ASN A 44 -7.14 15.52 13.59
CA ASN A 44 -6.02 15.82 14.49
C ASN A 44 -4.93 14.74 14.40
N LEU A 45 -5.32 13.47 14.29
CA LEU A 45 -4.39 12.35 14.09
C LEU A 45 -3.64 12.46 12.76
N LEU A 46 -4.35 12.79 11.67
CA LEU A 46 -3.72 13.06 10.38
C LEU A 46 -2.78 14.27 10.43
N GLN A 47 -3.16 15.34 11.12
CA GLN A 47 -2.31 16.51 11.30
C GLN A 47 -1.03 16.18 12.09
N ALA A 48 -1.15 15.35 13.13
CA ALA A 48 -0.01 14.88 13.90
C ALA A 48 0.95 14.05 13.03
N ASP A 49 0.43 13.14 12.22
CA ASP A 49 1.24 12.32 11.29
C ASP A 49 1.93 13.15 10.20
N ASN A 50 1.26 14.19 9.71
CA ASN A 50 1.86 15.13 8.77
C ASN A 50 2.96 15.98 9.41
N SER A 51 2.81 16.31 10.70
CA SER A 51 3.79 17.13 11.45
C SER A 51 4.99 16.31 11.92
N SER A 52 4.77 15.03 12.20
CA SER A 52 5.79 14.07 12.63
C SER A 52 5.58 12.76 11.86
N SER A 53 6.42 12.54 10.84
CA SER A 53 6.36 11.32 10.02
C SER A 53 6.32 10.07 10.89
N SER A 54 5.43 9.14 10.54
CA SER A 54 5.24 7.85 11.22
C SER A 54 4.67 7.94 12.63
N PHE A 55 4.16 9.10 13.06
CA PHE A 55 3.49 9.25 14.36
C PHE A 55 2.40 8.21 14.57
N LEU A 56 1.54 7.97 13.59
CA LEU A 56 0.44 6.98 13.72
C LEU A 56 0.95 5.55 13.84
N PHE A 57 2.09 5.24 13.21
CA PHE A 57 2.74 3.94 13.35
C PHE A 57 3.28 3.74 14.76
N ASP A 58 4.01 4.73 15.26
CA ASP A 58 4.58 4.68 16.61
C ASP A 58 3.48 4.65 17.67
N PHE A 59 2.41 5.41 17.46
CA PHE A 59 1.23 5.41 18.31
C PHE A 59 0.55 4.03 18.33
N ALA A 60 0.28 3.43 17.16
CA ALA A 60 -0.28 2.08 17.08
C ALA A 60 0.63 1.03 17.72
N LYS A 61 1.94 1.11 17.49
CA LYS A 61 2.93 0.20 18.11
C LYS A 61 2.94 0.34 19.63
N THR A 62 2.81 1.55 20.15
CA THR A 62 2.74 1.84 21.59
C THR A 62 1.49 1.20 22.20
N LEU A 63 0.32 1.37 21.55
CA LEU A 63 -0.93 0.75 21.99
C LEU A 63 -0.86 -0.78 22.01
N LEU A 64 -0.28 -1.40 20.98
CA LEU A 64 -0.12 -2.86 20.93
C LEU A 64 0.82 -3.37 22.04
N THR A 65 1.87 -2.62 22.33
CA THR A 65 2.83 -2.94 23.40
C THR A 65 2.17 -2.85 24.76
N ASP A 66 1.42 -1.77 25.02
CA ASP A 66 0.70 -1.55 26.28
C ASP A 66 -0.40 -2.61 26.50
N ALA A 67 -1.11 -2.96 25.43
CA ALA A 67 -2.10 -4.05 25.42
C ALA A 67 -1.47 -5.46 25.52
N LYS A 68 -0.13 -5.57 25.53
CA LYS A 68 0.63 -6.84 25.56
C LYS A 68 0.25 -7.80 24.42
N LEU A 69 -0.09 -7.26 23.25
CA LEU A 69 -0.44 -8.04 22.08
C LEU A 69 0.81 -8.37 21.27
N ASN A 70 1.14 -9.66 21.14
CA ASN A 70 2.24 -10.12 20.30
C ASN A 70 1.76 -10.34 18.86
N VAL A 71 1.83 -9.28 18.05
CA VAL A 71 1.33 -9.26 16.67
C VAL A 71 2.47 -9.08 15.69
N ASN A 72 2.52 -9.93 14.65
CA ASN A 72 3.40 -9.68 13.51
C ASN A 72 2.84 -8.52 12.68
N LEU A 73 3.47 -7.34 12.82
CA LEU A 73 3.04 -6.14 12.10
C LEU A 73 3.15 -6.30 10.58
N GLN A 74 4.19 -6.97 10.07
CA GLN A 74 4.37 -7.13 8.63
C GLN A 74 3.23 -7.97 8.02
N GLU A 75 2.90 -9.08 8.67
CA GLU A 75 1.76 -9.92 8.28
C GLU A 75 0.44 -9.16 8.39
N SER A 76 0.23 -8.45 9.51
CA SER A 76 -1.02 -7.74 9.78
C SER A 76 -1.27 -6.64 8.75
N TYR A 77 -0.25 -5.86 8.38
CA TYR A 77 -0.38 -4.83 7.35
C TYR A 77 -0.76 -5.42 5.99
N LEU A 78 -0.15 -6.54 5.59
CA LEU A 78 -0.53 -7.23 4.35
C LEU A 78 -2.00 -7.64 4.36
N ARG A 79 -2.47 -8.27 5.44
CA ARG A 79 -3.87 -8.67 5.58
C ARG A 79 -4.80 -7.45 5.52
N MET A 80 -4.44 -6.36 6.19
CA MET A 80 -5.25 -5.14 6.19
C MET A 80 -5.34 -4.50 4.80
N HIS A 81 -4.30 -4.61 3.97
CA HIS A 81 -4.37 -4.16 2.57
C HIS A 81 -5.41 -4.89 1.72
N ALA A 82 -5.99 -6.02 2.16
CA ALA A 82 -7.07 -6.71 1.45
C ALA A 82 -8.40 -5.94 1.51
N THR A 83 -8.62 -5.16 2.58
CA THR A 83 -9.87 -4.41 2.80
C THR A 83 -9.67 -2.91 2.94
N ALA A 84 -8.42 -2.45 3.12
CA ALA A 84 -8.08 -1.04 3.18
C ALA A 84 -8.68 -0.27 1.98
N PRO A 85 -9.15 0.98 2.21
CA PRO A 85 -9.63 1.85 1.14
C PRO A 85 -8.55 2.07 0.06
N VAL A 86 -8.96 2.47 -1.14
CA VAL A 86 -8.07 2.59 -2.32
C VAL A 86 -7.77 4.03 -2.70
N ASP A 87 -8.16 5.03 -1.90
CA ASP A 87 -8.05 6.46 -2.24
C ASP A 87 -6.59 6.90 -2.53
N ASP A 88 -5.62 6.22 -1.93
CA ASP A 88 -4.20 6.44 -2.14
C ASP A 88 -3.68 5.94 -3.50
N LEU A 89 -4.48 5.11 -4.19
CA LEU A 89 -4.26 4.56 -5.53
C LEU A 89 -5.23 5.11 -6.57
N GLU A 90 -6.25 5.87 -6.16
CA GLU A 90 -7.19 6.48 -7.09
C GLU A 90 -6.72 7.85 -7.59
N MET A 91 -7.19 8.20 -8.78
CA MET A 91 -6.85 9.44 -9.48
C MET A 91 -8.13 10.13 -9.99
N PRO A 92 -8.96 10.67 -9.09
CA PRO A 92 -10.28 11.23 -9.43
C PRO A 92 -10.20 12.44 -10.38
N GLN A 93 -9.07 13.14 -10.43
CA GLN A 93 -8.83 14.23 -11.39
C GLN A 93 -8.72 13.73 -12.85
N TYR A 94 -8.51 12.42 -13.06
CA TYR A 94 -8.30 11.81 -14.38
C TYR A 94 -9.41 10.83 -14.76
N THR A 95 -10.64 11.02 -14.26
CA THR A 95 -11.79 10.13 -14.51
C THR A 95 -12.08 9.93 -16.00
N ASN A 96 -11.87 10.94 -16.83
CA ASN A 96 -12.09 10.89 -18.29
C ASN A 96 -10.87 10.41 -19.09
N ARG A 97 -9.81 9.95 -18.44
CA ARG A 97 -8.57 9.50 -19.10
C ARG A 97 -8.36 8.00 -18.80
N PRO A 98 -8.72 7.09 -19.73
CA PRO A 98 -8.74 5.65 -19.47
C PRO A 98 -7.37 5.09 -19.09
N GLU A 99 -6.28 5.67 -19.57
CA GLU A 99 -4.92 5.23 -19.28
C GLU A 99 -4.54 5.42 -17.81
N PHE A 100 -5.02 6.50 -17.19
CA PHE A 100 -4.80 6.79 -15.76
C PHE A 100 -5.66 5.90 -14.87
N GLN A 101 -6.90 5.64 -15.29
CA GLN A 101 -7.78 4.68 -14.61
C GLN A 101 -7.20 3.28 -14.69
N GLU A 102 -6.67 2.89 -15.83
CA GLU A 102 -6.01 1.60 -16.02
C GLU A 102 -4.80 1.45 -15.09
N LEU A 103 -3.95 2.49 -14.96
CA LEU A 103 -2.84 2.47 -14.00
C LEU A 103 -3.33 2.25 -12.55
N SER A 104 -4.38 2.97 -12.14
CA SER A 104 -5.01 2.80 -10.82
C SER A 104 -5.53 1.38 -10.62
N LEU A 105 -6.28 0.85 -11.58
CA LEU A 105 -6.83 -0.50 -11.53
C LEU A 105 -5.73 -1.57 -11.41
N ARG A 106 -4.63 -1.44 -12.14
CA ARG A 106 -3.49 -2.37 -12.04
C ARG A 106 -2.77 -2.26 -10.71
N ALA A 107 -2.63 -1.06 -10.16
CA ALA A 107 -2.04 -0.85 -8.84
C ALA A 107 -2.89 -1.48 -7.72
N ILE A 108 -4.21 -1.26 -7.76
CA ILE A 108 -5.16 -1.85 -6.81
C ILE A 108 -5.13 -3.38 -6.91
N ALA A 109 -5.17 -3.93 -8.13
CA ALA A 109 -5.10 -5.37 -8.35
C ALA A 109 -3.82 -5.97 -7.74
N LEU A 110 -2.65 -5.40 -8.03
CA LEU A 110 -1.38 -5.88 -7.46
C LEU A 110 -1.39 -5.83 -5.92
N ARG A 111 -1.89 -4.74 -5.33
CA ARG A 111 -2.02 -4.63 -3.87
C ARG A 111 -2.89 -5.74 -3.27
N ARG A 112 -4.05 -6.01 -3.88
CA ARG A 112 -4.99 -7.04 -3.40
C ARG A 112 -4.41 -8.46 -3.52
N VAL A 113 -3.65 -8.76 -4.58
CA VAL A 113 -3.00 -10.07 -4.71
C VAL A 113 -1.88 -10.22 -3.67
N LEU A 114 -1.06 -9.20 -3.45
CA LEU A 114 -0.01 -9.21 -2.41
C LEU A 114 -0.61 -9.37 -1.00
N ALA A 115 -1.77 -8.79 -0.74
CA ALA A 115 -2.46 -8.89 0.55
C ALA A 115 -2.88 -10.33 0.91
N ARG A 116 -3.04 -11.23 -0.07
CA ARG A 116 -3.40 -12.64 0.14
C ARG A 116 -2.21 -13.52 0.53
N VAL A 117 -0.97 -13.02 0.38
CA VAL A 117 0.25 -13.80 0.64
C VAL A 117 0.26 -14.50 2.00
N PRO A 118 -0.11 -13.86 3.13
CA PRO A 118 -0.14 -14.53 4.43
C PRO A 118 -1.06 -15.75 4.53
N ASP A 119 -2.18 -15.75 3.80
CA ASP A 119 -3.14 -16.85 3.82
C ASP A 119 -2.76 -17.98 2.87
N GLU A 120 -2.32 -17.63 1.67
CA GLU A 120 -1.99 -18.58 0.62
C GLU A 120 -0.67 -19.31 0.90
N MET A 121 0.24 -18.69 1.65
CA MET A 121 1.57 -19.26 1.98
C MET A 121 1.52 -20.50 2.88
N LYS A 122 0.37 -20.77 3.52
CA LYS A 122 0.14 -21.97 4.35
C LYS A 122 0.23 -23.26 3.52
N GLU A 123 -0.13 -23.19 2.24
CA GLU A 123 -0.14 -24.33 1.34
C GLU A 123 0.67 -24.06 0.08
N ARG A 124 1.53 -25.01 -0.31
CA ARG A 124 2.48 -24.81 -1.42
C ARG A 124 1.78 -24.58 -2.76
N ARG A 125 0.69 -25.29 -3.06
CA ARG A 125 0.01 -25.19 -4.36
C ARG A 125 -0.69 -23.83 -4.53
N PRO A 126 -1.57 -23.38 -3.62
CA PRO A 126 -2.18 -22.05 -3.68
C PRO A 126 -1.15 -20.92 -3.67
N PHE A 127 -0.06 -21.08 -2.88
CA PHE A 127 1.01 -20.08 -2.87
C PHE A 127 1.71 -19.93 -4.23
N LEU A 128 2.01 -21.03 -4.93
CA LEU A 128 2.62 -20.98 -6.26
C LEU A 128 1.71 -20.32 -7.29
N GLU A 129 0.40 -20.54 -7.23
CA GLU A 129 -0.57 -19.84 -8.09
C GLU A 129 -0.62 -18.34 -7.77
N THR A 130 -0.60 -17.99 -6.49
CA THR A 130 -0.52 -16.58 -6.04
C THR A 130 0.75 -15.91 -6.55
N ILE A 131 1.90 -16.59 -6.53
CA ILE A 131 3.16 -16.05 -7.09
C ILE A 131 3.03 -15.77 -8.59
N LYS A 132 2.40 -16.66 -9.37
CA LYS A 132 2.16 -16.43 -10.81
C LYS A 132 1.25 -15.23 -11.02
N GLU A 133 0.21 -15.09 -10.21
CA GLU A 133 -0.72 -13.96 -10.27
C GLU A 133 -0.05 -12.63 -9.92
N ILE A 134 0.84 -12.62 -8.92
CA ILE A 134 1.68 -11.46 -8.57
C ILE A 134 2.57 -11.09 -9.77
N ALA A 135 3.26 -12.05 -10.37
CA ALA A 135 4.12 -11.80 -11.53
C ALA A 135 3.33 -11.21 -12.71
N SER A 136 2.15 -11.74 -12.99
CA SER A 136 1.23 -11.21 -14.00
C SER A 136 0.78 -9.78 -13.68
N SER A 137 0.42 -9.50 -12.43
CA SER A 137 -0.02 -8.17 -11.97
C SER A 137 1.11 -7.13 -12.01
N ILE A 138 2.34 -7.51 -11.65
CA ILE A 138 3.55 -6.68 -11.79
C ILE A 138 3.75 -6.30 -13.25
N LYS A 139 3.67 -7.26 -14.17
CA LYS A 139 3.81 -6.99 -15.61
C LYS A 139 2.76 -6.01 -16.10
N LYS A 140 1.48 -6.24 -15.78
CA LYS A 140 0.38 -5.35 -16.18
C LYS A 140 0.54 -3.93 -15.63
N LEU A 141 0.99 -3.78 -14.38
CA LEU A 141 1.27 -2.47 -13.79
C LEU A 141 2.41 -1.74 -14.52
N LEU A 142 3.49 -2.46 -14.85
CA LEU A 142 4.61 -1.89 -15.61
C LEU A 142 4.20 -1.48 -17.01
N ASP A 143 3.39 -2.29 -17.69
CA ASP A 143 2.86 -1.99 -19.02
C ASP A 143 1.99 -0.72 -18.97
N ALA A 144 1.06 -0.62 -18.02
CA ALA A 144 0.25 0.58 -17.80
C ALA A 144 1.13 1.82 -17.46
N THR A 145 2.17 1.65 -16.65
CA THR A 145 3.12 2.73 -16.33
C THR A 145 3.88 3.20 -17.58
N ASN A 146 4.23 2.29 -18.50
CA ASN A 146 4.88 2.66 -19.76
C ASN A 146 3.93 3.43 -20.69
N VAL A 147 2.64 3.07 -20.73
CA VAL A 147 1.62 3.86 -21.45
C VAL A 147 1.53 5.27 -20.87
N ILE A 148 1.48 5.41 -19.55
CA ILE A 148 1.51 6.72 -18.88
C ILE A 148 2.75 7.53 -19.28
N LEU A 149 3.94 6.91 -19.28
CA LEU A 149 5.17 7.59 -19.68
C LEU A 149 5.12 8.17 -21.11
N GLN A 150 4.34 7.58 -22.02
CA GLN A 150 4.20 8.06 -23.39
C GLN A 150 3.27 9.28 -23.52
N ILE A 151 2.29 9.41 -22.63
CA ILE A 151 1.24 10.44 -22.74
C ILE A 151 1.47 11.65 -21.83
N ILE A 152 2.34 11.52 -20.82
CA ILE A 152 2.62 12.60 -19.88
C ILE A 152 3.65 13.59 -20.44
N PRO A 153 3.66 14.84 -19.96
CA PRO A 153 4.60 15.84 -20.44
C PRO A 153 6.06 15.40 -20.24
N PRO A 154 6.98 15.65 -21.21
CA PRO A 154 8.37 15.21 -21.15
C PRO A 154 9.10 15.62 -19.86
N GLN A 155 8.80 16.80 -19.31
CA GLN A 155 9.36 17.28 -18.04
C GLN A 155 9.00 16.41 -16.83
N SER A 156 7.89 15.69 -16.89
CA SER A 156 7.40 14.80 -15.82
C SER A 156 7.83 13.34 -16.03
N GLN A 157 8.38 12.97 -17.19
CA GLN A 157 8.81 11.59 -17.46
C GLN A 157 9.95 11.11 -16.55
N PRO A 158 11.04 11.89 -16.29
CA PRO A 158 12.16 11.41 -15.50
C PRO A 158 11.79 10.98 -14.09
N ILE A 159 10.81 11.65 -13.48
CA ILE A 159 10.36 11.34 -12.12
C ILE A 159 9.53 10.06 -12.08
N VAL A 160 8.66 9.82 -13.06
CA VAL A 160 7.90 8.56 -13.17
C VAL A 160 8.84 7.40 -13.53
N GLU A 161 9.81 7.63 -14.40
CA GLU A 161 10.83 6.62 -14.71
C GLU A 161 11.64 6.23 -13.47
N LYS A 162 12.03 7.20 -12.64
CA LYS A 162 12.72 6.92 -11.38
C LYS A 162 11.88 5.98 -10.51
N ARG A 163 10.58 6.27 -10.32
CA ARG A 163 9.67 5.39 -9.57
C ARG A 163 9.52 4.02 -10.20
N LYS A 164 9.45 3.93 -11.53
CA LYS A 164 9.43 2.65 -12.25
C LYS A 164 10.70 1.83 -11.97
N ARG A 165 11.89 2.44 -11.99
CA ARG A 165 13.16 1.76 -11.69
C ARG A 165 13.22 1.27 -10.25
N GLU A 166 12.79 2.10 -9.30
CA GLU A 166 12.67 1.72 -7.88
C GLU A 166 11.73 0.52 -7.73
N PHE A 167 10.53 0.58 -8.32
CA PHE A 167 9.58 -0.54 -8.29
C PHE A 167 10.17 -1.84 -8.89
N VAL A 168 10.86 -1.78 -10.03
CA VAL A 168 11.54 -2.95 -10.63
C VAL A 168 12.63 -3.50 -9.71
N HIS A 169 13.35 -2.65 -9.00
CA HIS A 169 14.34 -3.10 -8.01
C HIS A 169 13.66 -3.89 -6.88
N TYR A 170 12.57 -3.37 -6.31
CA TYR A 170 11.85 -4.05 -5.23
C TYR A 170 11.12 -5.32 -5.70
N SER A 171 10.64 -5.38 -6.94
CA SER A 171 10.02 -6.60 -7.50
C SER A 171 11.03 -7.73 -7.68
N LYS A 172 12.27 -7.39 -8.09
CA LYS A 172 13.39 -8.33 -8.12
C LYS A 172 13.78 -8.80 -6.72
N ARG A 173 13.84 -7.88 -5.75
CA ARG A 173 14.10 -8.21 -4.34
C ARG A 173 13.06 -9.19 -3.82
N PHE A 174 11.76 -8.91 -4.01
CA PHE A 174 10.68 -9.82 -3.65
C PHE A 174 10.84 -11.22 -4.27
N SER A 175 11.19 -11.28 -5.57
CA SER A 175 11.44 -12.55 -6.25
C SER A 175 12.62 -13.33 -5.66
N ASN A 176 13.69 -12.65 -5.24
CA ASN A 176 14.83 -13.29 -4.59
C ASN A 176 14.47 -13.77 -3.18
N THR A 177 13.73 -12.97 -2.42
CA THR A 177 13.23 -13.36 -1.09
C THR A 177 12.31 -14.58 -1.16
N LEU A 178 11.48 -14.71 -2.21
CA LEU A 178 10.71 -15.94 -2.44
C LEU A 178 11.60 -17.17 -2.66
N LYS A 179 12.71 -17.03 -3.39
CA LYS A 179 13.67 -18.14 -3.62
C LYS A 179 14.35 -18.56 -2.31
N GLU A 180 14.72 -17.59 -1.48
CA GLU A 180 15.29 -17.82 -0.16
C GLU A 180 14.28 -18.50 0.77
N TYR A 181 13.04 -18.02 0.79
CA TYR A 181 11.93 -18.59 1.55
C TYR A 181 11.72 -20.09 1.29
N PHE A 182 11.77 -20.52 0.02
CA PHE A 182 11.65 -21.95 -0.30
C PHE A 182 12.79 -22.82 0.28
N ARG A 183 13.89 -22.21 0.74
CA ARG A 183 15.02 -22.88 1.40
C ARG A 183 14.95 -22.77 2.92
N ASP A 184 14.72 -21.57 3.46
CA ASP A 184 14.86 -21.26 4.89
C ASP A 184 13.52 -21.16 5.65
N GLN A 185 12.39 -21.16 4.93
CA GLN A 185 11.03 -21.02 5.47
C GLN A 185 10.79 -19.73 6.28
N ASN A 186 11.58 -18.68 6.04
CA ASN A 186 11.42 -17.40 6.74
C ASN A 186 10.27 -16.55 6.14
N GLN A 187 9.05 -16.75 6.66
CA GLN A 187 7.85 -16.06 6.18
C GLN A 187 7.91 -14.54 6.36
N THR A 188 8.48 -14.07 7.47
CA THR A 188 8.53 -12.63 7.80
C THR A 188 9.26 -11.82 6.74
N GLN A 189 10.34 -12.35 6.15
CA GLN A 189 11.06 -11.67 5.08
C GLN A 189 10.21 -11.50 3.82
N VAL A 190 9.40 -12.51 3.47
CA VAL A 190 8.44 -12.40 2.36
C VAL A 190 7.41 -11.32 2.65
N PHE A 191 6.94 -11.22 3.90
CA PHE A 191 5.97 -10.19 4.29
C PHE A 191 6.54 -8.77 4.18
N VAL A 192 7.78 -8.57 4.66
CA VAL A 192 8.52 -7.30 4.52
C VAL A 192 8.63 -6.92 3.04
N ALA A 193 9.10 -7.83 2.20
CA ALA A 193 9.31 -7.56 0.77
C ALA A 193 8.00 -7.27 0.04
N ALA A 194 6.90 -7.95 0.39
CA ALA A 194 5.57 -7.68 -0.17
C ALA A 194 5.03 -6.29 0.24
N ASN A 195 5.13 -5.91 1.51
CA ASN A 195 4.73 -4.56 1.96
C ASN A 195 5.54 -3.45 1.28
N GLN A 196 6.85 -3.66 1.10
CA GLN A 196 7.69 -2.72 0.37
C GLN A 196 7.24 -2.59 -1.09
N LEU A 197 6.83 -3.68 -1.75
CA LEU A 197 6.32 -3.65 -3.11
C LEU A 197 4.97 -2.93 -3.23
N ILE A 198 4.07 -3.10 -2.25
CA ILE A 198 2.83 -2.30 -2.14
C ILE A 198 3.15 -0.82 -2.00
N PHE A 199 4.11 -0.48 -1.13
CA PHE A 199 4.54 0.91 -0.96
C PHE A 199 5.07 1.51 -2.27
N GLN A 200 5.93 0.80 -3.01
CA GLN A 200 6.43 1.28 -4.31
C GLN A 200 5.33 1.43 -5.35
N THR A 201 4.35 0.51 -5.36
CA THR A 201 3.14 0.62 -6.21
C THR A 201 2.41 1.92 -5.94
N THR A 202 2.21 2.25 -4.66
CA THR A 202 1.58 3.50 -4.21
C THR A 202 2.39 4.72 -4.61
N GLN A 203 3.72 4.66 -4.53
CA GLN A 203 4.60 5.78 -4.93
C GLN A 203 4.52 6.09 -6.43
N ILE A 204 4.37 5.08 -7.30
CA ILE A 204 4.14 5.30 -8.74
C ILE A 204 2.85 6.11 -8.93
N VAL A 205 1.74 5.61 -8.38
CA VAL A 205 0.43 6.24 -8.54
C VAL A 205 0.41 7.65 -7.96
N ARG A 206 0.89 7.84 -6.73
CA ARG A 206 0.97 9.19 -6.10
C ARG A 206 1.82 10.16 -6.93
N THR A 207 2.92 9.70 -7.50
CA THR A 207 3.76 10.55 -8.37
C THR A 207 3.00 10.98 -9.62
N VAL A 208 2.27 10.08 -10.26
CA VAL A 208 1.42 10.38 -11.42
C VAL A 208 0.28 11.32 -11.04
N ARG A 209 -0.37 11.06 -9.91
CA ARG A 209 -1.49 11.85 -9.40
C ARG A 209 -1.11 13.29 -9.05
N ASP A 210 -0.03 13.47 -8.29
CA ASP A 210 0.27 14.74 -7.62
C ASP A 210 1.21 15.64 -8.44
N ARG A 211 2.07 15.05 -9.28
CA ARG A 211 3.15 15.78 -9.98
C ARG A 211 2.97 15.91 -11.48
N ILE A 212 1.95 15.27 -12.02
CA ILE A 212 1.59 15.43 -13.42
C ILE A 212 0.40 16.37 -13.44
N ARG A 213 0.49 17.43 -14.23
CA ARG A 213 -0.65 18.24 -14.63
C ARG A 213 -0.78 18.04 -16.13
N VAL A 214 -1.68 17.15 -16.52
CA VAL A 214 -2.05 17.03 -17.93
C VAL A 214 -2.96 18.22 -18.23
N GLN A 215 -2.51 19.14 -19.09
CA GLN A 215 -3.35 20.22 -19.60
C GLN A 215 -4.40 19.66 -20.58
#